data_AF-M0IAY9-F1
#
_entry.id   AF-M0IAY9-F1
#
_cell.length_a   1.000
_cell.length_b   1.000
_cell.length_c   1.000
_cell.angle_alpha   90.00
_cell.angle_beta   90.00
_cell.angle_gamma   90.00
#
_symmetry.space_group_name_H-M   'P 1'
#
loop_
_entity.id
_entity.type
_entity.pdbx_description
1 polymer ?
#
loop_
_entity_poly.entity_id
_entity_poly.type
_entity_poly.pdbx_seq_one_letter_code
_entity_poly.pdbx_strand_id
1 'polypeptide(L)'
;MPATASPIMDVQTVFFGVLSVFGGVVIYRHAYGFTKFSEQIDAIGSKTPADEVEPAEWNVMLTKLAGLFFVGLGLFFGGSALLGG
;
A
#
# COMPACT_ATOMS: atom_id res chain seq x y z
N MET A 1 -39.65 8.25 11.01
CA MET A 1 -38.45 8.56 11.82
C MET A 1 -37.27 8.67 10.87
N PRO A 2 -36.64 9.83 10.68
CA PRO A 2 -35.39 9.87 9.94
C PRO A 2 -34.27 9.33 10.83
N ALA A 3 -33.51 8.35 10.32
CA ALA A 3 -32.27 7.91 10.93
C ALA A 3 -31.33 9.12 10.97
N THR A 4 -30.91 9.48 12.18
CA THR A 4 -29.88 10.50 12.40
C THR A 4 -28.57 9.99 11.83
N ALA A 5 -28.28 10.33 10.57
CA ALA A 5 -26.92 10.28 10.05
C ALA A 5 -26.07 11.15 10.97
N SER A 6 -25.20 10.53 11.77
CA SER A 6 -24.36 11.27 12.71
C SER A 6 -23.26 11.99 11.91
N PRO A 7 -23.17 13.33 11.95
CA PRO A 7 -22.18 14.09 11.20
C PRO A 7 -20.99 14.43 12.12
N ILE A 8 -20.00 13.54 12.26
CA ILE A 8 -18.84 13.75 13.18
C ILE A 8 -17.50 13.20 12.60
N MET A 9 -17.33 13.13 11.27
CA MET A 9 -16.27 12.36 10.57
C MET A 9 -16.56 10.86 10.58
N ASP A 10 -16.60 10.26 9.40
CA ASP A 10 -16.58 8.80 9.29
C ASP A 10 -15.19 8.30 9.71
N VAL A 11 -15.06 7.98 11.01
CA VAL A 11 -13.83 7.48 11.65
C VAL A 11 -13.28 6.28 10.89
N GLN A 12 -14.14 5.44 10.30
CA GLN A 12 -13.70 4.28 9.52
C GLN A 12 -12.96 4.73 8.26
N THR A 13 -13.48 5.74 7.55
CA THR A 13 -12.85 6.30 6.36
C THR A 13 -11.55 7.03 6.68
N VAL A 14 -11.51 7.82 7.76
CA VAL A 14 -10.27 8.48 8.20
C VAL A 14 -9.21 7.45 8.59
N PHE A 15 -9.58 6.42 9.35
CA PHE A 15 -8.69 5.34 9.74
C PHE A 15 -8.16 4.57 8.53
N PHE A 16 -9.03 4.22 7.58
CA PHE A 16 -8.64 3.62 6.31
C PHE A 16 -7.67 4.51 5.54
N GLY A 17 -7.93 5.82 5.50
CA GLY A 17 -7.06 6.80 4.87
C GLY A 17 -5.65 6.80 5.46
N VAL A 18 -5.55 6.87 6.79
CA VAL A 18 -4.27 6.84 7.51
C VAL A 18 -3.50 5.54 7.26
N LEU A 19 -4.17 4.39 7.37
CA LEU A 19 -3.54 3.09 7.11
C LEU A 19 -3.08 2.96 5.66
N SER A 20 -3.86 3.45 4.71
CA SER A 20 -3.52 3.41 3.28
C SER A 20 -2.29 4.27 2.98
N VAL A 21 -2.21 5.49 3.53
CA VAL A 21 -1.01 6.34 3.40
C VAL A 21 0.20 5.66 4.03
N PHE A 22 0.07 5.19 5.27
CA PHE A 22 1.17 4.53 5.97
C PHE A 22 1.67 3.29 5.22
N GLY A 23 0.75 2.39 4.84
CA GLY A 23 1.06 1.19 4.08
C GLY A 23 1.69 1.52 2.73
N GLY A 24 1.14 2.49 2.00
CA GLY A 24 1.69 2.94 0.72
C GLY A 24 3.12 3.48 0.82
N VAL A 25 3.42 4.27 1.86
CA VAL A 25 4.78 4.76 2.15
C VAL A 25 5.73 3.61 2.48
N VAL A 26 5.30 2.65 3.30
CA VAL A 26 6.10 1.47 3.66
C VAL A 26 6.42 0.64 2.41
N ILE A 27 5.41 0.35 1.57
CA ILE A 27 5.57 -0.38 0.30
C ILE A 27 6.55 0.36 -0.62
N TYR A 28 6.36 1.67 -0.82
CA TYR A 28 7.23 2.46 -1.70
C TYR A 28 8.69 2.44 -1.21
N ARG A 29 8.90 2.66 0.09
CA ARG A 29 10.23 2.74 0.70
C ARG A 29 10.97 1.41 0.70
N HIS A 30 10.25 0.29 0.80
CA HIS A 30 10.81 -1.06 0.88
C HIS A 30 10.54 -1.88 -0.38
N ALA A 31 10.19 -1.23 -1.50
CA ALA A 31 9.80 -1.89 -2.74
C ALA A 31 10.79 -2.97 -3.17
N TYR A 32 12.09 -2.66 -3.17
CA TYR A 32 13.14 -3.63 -3.52
C TYR A 32 13.10 -4.87 -2.62
N GLY A 33 12.93 -4.70 -1.30
CA GLY A 33 12.87 -5.82 -0.36
C GLY A 33 11.63 -6.69 -0.55
N PHE A 34 10.47 -6.07 -0.76
CA PHE A 34 9.22 -6.79 -1.06
C PHE A 34 9.33 -7.56 -2.38
N THR A 35 9.87 -6.94 -3.42
CA THR A 35 10.06 -7.59 -4.71
C THR A 35 11.08 -8.73 -4.59
N LYS A 36 12.23 -8.52 -3.94
CA LYS A 36 13.24 -9.57 -3.73
C LYS A 36 12.66 -10.76 -2.98
N PHE A 37 11.89 -10.53 -1.92
CA PHE A 37 11.21 -11.59 -1.18
C PHE A 37 10.23 -12.36 -2.07
N SER A 38 9.42 -11.65 -2.89
CA SER A 38 8.50 -12.31 -3.82
C SER A 38 9.23 -13.20 -4.83
N GLU A 39 10.34 -12.73 -5.39
CA GLU A 39 11.16 -13.48 -6.34
C GLU A 39 11.85 -14.68 -5.67
N GLN A 40 12.25 -14.54 -4.41
CA GLN A 40 12.78 -15.66 -3.62
C GLN A 40 11.74 -16.76 -3.38
N ILE A 41 10.48 -16.39 -3.15
CA ILE A 41 9.37 -17.35 -3.03
C ILE A 41 9.08 -18.01 -4.39
N ASP A 42 9.13 -17.25 -5.49
CA ASP A 42 8.95 -17.78 -6.85
C ASP A 42 10.09 -18.73 -7.26
N ALA A 43 11.31 -18.48 -6.76
CA ALA A 43 12.48 -19.31 -6.98
C ALA A 43 12.48 -20.63 -6.16
N ILE A 44 11.47 -20.92 -5.34
CA ILE A 44 11.39 -22.19 -4.60
C ILE A 44 11.34 -23.35 -5.60
N GLY A 45 12.36 -24.22 -5.54
CA GLY A 45 12.54 -25.33 -6.47
C GLY A 45 13.51 -25.04 -7.63
N SER A 46 14.03 -23.82 -7.72
CA SER A 46 15.18 -23.49 -8.56
C SER A 46 16.49 -24.02 -7.97
N LYS A 47 17.53 -24.15 -8.80
CA LYS A 47 18.91 -24.40 -8.36
C LYS A 47 19.61 -23.13 -7.87
N THR A 48 19.02 -21.96 -8.11
CA THR A 48 19.55 -20.67 -7.68
C THR A 48 19.41 -20.52 -6.17
N PRO A 49 20.49 -20.25 -5.43
CA PRO A 49 20.42 -19.89 -4.01
C PRO A 49 19.54 -18.66 -3.79
N ALA A 50 18.70 -18.67 -2.75
CA ALA A 50 17.75 -17.58 -2.52
C ALA A 50 18.42 -16.21 -2.29
N ASP A 51 19.62 -16.18 -1.72
CA ASP A 51 20.39 -14.95 -1.49
C ASP A 51 20.95 -14.34 -2.79
N GLU A 52 21.15 -15.16 -3.83
CA GLU A 52 21.57 -14.74 -5.16
C GLU A 52 20.42 -14.25 -6.05
N VAL A 53 19.16 -14.42 -5.62
CA VAL A 53 17.99 -13.94 -6.36
C VAL A 53 17.87 -12.43 -6.27
N GLU A 54 18.01 -11.76 -7.40
CA GLU A 54 17.86 -10.30 -7.52
C GLU A 54 16.53 -9.94 -8.21
N PRO A 55 15.79 -8.95 -7.70
CA PRO A 55 14.50 -8.58 -8.26
C PRO A 55 14.65 -7.85 -9.60
N ALA A 56 13.73 -8.12 -10.51
CA ALA A 56 13.67 -7.39 -11.77
C ALA A 56 13.30 -5.92 -11.54
N GLU A 57 14.01 -5.00 -12.20
CA GLU A 57 13.82 -3.55 -12.02
C GLU A 57 12.38 -3.10 -12.32
N TRP A 58 11.75 -3.69 -13.34
CA TRP A 58 10.36 -3.38 -13.70
C TRP A 58 9.39 -3.76 -12.57
N ASN A 59 9.65 -4.87 -11.87
CA ASN A 59 8.81 -5.34 -10.77
C ASN A 59 8.99 -4.46 -9.52
N VAL A 60 10.22 -3.99 -9.26
CA VAL A 60 10.49 -2.96 -8.24
C VAL A 60 9.74 -1.67 -8.57
N MET A 61 9.74 -1.24 -9.83
CA MET A 61 9.02 -0.05 -10.28
C MET A 61 7.50 -0.22 -10.10
N LEU A 62 6.92 -1.37 -10.46
CA LEU A 62 5.50 -1.65 -10.21
C LEU A 62 5.16 -1.64 -8.72
N THR A 63 6.03 -2.20 -7.88
CA THR A 63 5.84 -2.20 -6.42
C THR A 63 5.86 -0.76 -5.86
N LYS A 64 6.73 0.11 -6.38
CA LYS A 64 6.70 1.56 -6.06
C LYS A 64 5.39 2.21 -6.52
N LEU A 65 4.92 1.93 -7.73
CA LEU A 65 3.66 2.47 -8.23
C LEU A 65 2.47 2.00 -7.39
N ALA A 66 2.46 0.75 -6.93
CA ALA A 66 1.47 0.23 -6.00
C ALA A 66 1.51 1.01 -4.66
N GLY A 67 2.70 1.27 -4.12
CA GLY A 67 2.87 2.11 -2.93
C GLY A 67 2.29 3.52 -3.12
N LEU A 68 2.61 4.19 -4.23
CA LEU A 68 2.06 5.51 -4.57
C LEU A 68 0.53 5.48 -4.74
N PHE A 69 0.00 4.41 -5.34
CA PHE A 69 -1.44 4.22 -5.48
C PHE A 69 -2.14 4.17 -4.11
N PHE A 70 -1.60 3.42 -3.15
CA PHE A 70 -2.16 3.38 -1.79
C PHE A 70 -2.04 4.71 -1.05
N VAL A 71 -0.95 5.46 -1.25
CA VAL A 71 -0.86 6.85 -0.74
C VAL A 71 -1.96 7.71 -1.35
N GLY A 72 -2.14 7.66 -2.67
CA GLY A 72 -3.18 8.41 -3.38
C GLY A 72 -4.59 8.06 -2.89
N LEU A 73 -4.90 6.77 -2.73
CA LEU A 73 -6.17 6.31 -2.14
C LEU A 73 -6.37 6.87 -0.74
N GLY A 74 -5.35 6.78 0.12
CA GLY A 74 -5.47 7.24 1.50
C GLY A 74 -5.71 8.75 1.61
N LEU A 75 -5.01 9.54 0.78
CA LEU A 75 -5.22 10.98 0.70
C LEU A 75 -6.60 11.33 0.12
N PHE A 76 -7.07 10.60 -0.89
CA PHE A 76 -8.38 10.83 -1.49
C PHE A 76 -9.51 10.55 -0.49
N PHE A 77 -9.57 9.34 0.07
CA PHE A 77 -10.64 8.94 0.98
C PHE A 77 -10.51 9.61 2.36
N GLY A 78 -9.32 9.60 2.96
CA GLY A 78 -9.09 10.25 4.25
C GLY A 78 -9.21 11.78 4.17
N GLY A 79 -8.65 12.39 3.12
CA GLY A 79 -8.73 13.84 2.90
C GLY A 79 -10.14 14.32 2.60
N SER A 80 -10.91 13.59 1.77
CA SER A 80 -12.31 13.94 1.51
C SER A 80 -13.17 13.83 2.77
N ALA A 81 -12.95 12.82 3.61
CA ALA A 81 -13.65 12.70 4.89
C ALA A 81 -13.30 13.82 5.89
N LEU A 82 -12.09 14.36 5.85
CA LEU A 82 -11.66 15.47 6.70
C LEU A 82 -12.16 16.84 6.20
N LEU A 83 -12.28 17.01 4.88
CA LEU A 83 -12.64 18.29 4.26
C LEU A 83 -14.15 18.42 3.95
N GLY A 84 -14.87 17.31 3.83
CA GLY A 84 -16.29 17.25 3.52
C GLY A 84 -17.20 16.89 4.70
N GLY A 85 -16.62 16.72 5.90
CA GLY A 85 -17.35 16.53 7.17
C GLY A 85 -17.91 17.81 7.76
#